data_AF-A0A1B3XAA9-F1
#
_entry.id   AF-A0A1B3XAA9-F1
#
_cell.length_a   1.000
_cell.length_b   1.000
_cell.length_c   1.000
_cell.angle_alpha   90.00
_cell.angle_beta   90.00
_cell.angle_gamma   90.00
#
_symmetry.space_group_name_H-M   'P 1'
#
loop_
_entity.id
_entity.type
_entity.pdbx_description
1 polymer ?
#
loop_
_entity_poly.entity_id
_entity_poly.type
_entity_poly.pdbx_seq_one_letter_code
_entity_poly.pdbx_strand_id
1 'polypeptide(L)'
;MENKKAFFIILCLIHVLFYCILVIFKWINLNIILSYEFAFFSILLIVFTSYSNYKKFILAQAKNHQKDFIYPSLFYIKKIEKLPRIVKFISIKDDLSLNFKDRLRFFTLFFALFKLIAYGVLVAGFLFLHRQDKLDILSYICGISSLLVCVFIFMLYIRRYESKKNH
;
A
#
# COMPACT_ATOMS: atom_id res chain seq x y z
N MET A 1 18.07 -3.37 -2.02
CA MET A 1 17.50 -4.42 -2.91
C MET A 1 17.00 -5.62 -2.11
N GLU A 2 17.62 -5.92 -0.97
CA GLU A 2 17.29 -7.06 -0.09
C GLU A 2 15.85 -7.05 0.44
N ASN A 3 15.35 -5.90 0.92
CA ASN A 3 13.98 -5.81 1.47
C ASN A 3 12.89 -6.16 0.45
N LYS A 4 13.12 -5.90 -0.85
CA LYS A 4 12.17 -6.25 -1.91
C LYS A 4 12.12 -7.77 -2.12
N LYS A 5 13.28 -8.44 -2.06
CA LYS A 5 13.37 -9.90 -2.14
C LYS A 5 12.71 -10.55 -0.92
N ALA A 6 12.95 -10.00 0.27
CA ALA A 6 12.33 -10.47 1.51
C ALA A 6 10.79 -10.38 1.47
N PHE A 7 10.23 -9.25 0.97
CA PHE A 7 8.79 -9.12 0.80
C PHE A 7 8.22 -10.21 -0.10
N PHE A 8 8.85 -10.46 -1.26
CA PHE A 8 8.39 -11.47 -2.20
C PHE A 8 8.46 -12.89 -1.62
N ILE A 9 9.52 -13.20 -0.87
CA ILE A 9 9.66 -14.49 -0.19
C ILE A 9 8.55 -14.66 0.85
N ILE A 10 8.29 -13.64 1.68
CA ILE A 10 7.23 -13.67 2.70
C ILE A 10 5.86 -13.82 2.03
N LEU A 11 5.62 -13.13 0.92
CA LEU A 11 4.40 -13.24 0.12
C LEU A 11 4.18 -14.69 -0.36
N CYS A 12 5.19 -15.30 -1.00
CA CYS A 12 5.10 -16.69 -1.46
C CYS A 12 4.89 -17.66 -0.30
N LEU A 13 5.61 -17.50 0.81
CA LEU A 13 5.47 -18.37 1.99
C LEU A 13 4.06 -18.32 2.57
N ILE A 14 3.51 -17.13 2.74
CA ILE A 14 2.16 -16.95 3.31
C ILE A 14 1.10 -17.43 2.33
N HIS A 15 1.28 -17.19 1.04
CA HIS A 15 0.39 -17.69 0.01
C HIS A 15 0.31 -19.23 0.02
N VAL A 16 1.47 -19.90 0.02
CA VAL A 16 1.55 -21.36 0.12
C VAL A 16 0.98 -21.85 1.45
N LEU A 17 1.26 -21.18 2.57
CA LEU A 17 0.74 -21.55 3.88
C LEU A 17 -0.79 -21.50 3.94
N PHE A 18 -1.42 -20.42 3.47
CA PHE A 18 -2.88 -20.31 3.39
C PHE A 18 -3.48 -21.36 2.48
N TYR A 19 -2.82 -21.63 1.36
CA TYR A 19 -3.25 -22.66 0.42
C TYR A 19 -3.18 -24.07 1.04
N CYS A 20 -2.08 -24.41 1.73
CA CYS A 20 -1.95 -25.69 2.46
C CYS A 20 -3.03 -25.85 3.52
N ILE A 21 -3.34 -24.79 4.28
CA ILE A 21 -4.42 -24.80 5.27
C ILE A 21 -5.76 -25.13 4.57
N LEU A 22 -6.09 -24.45 3.47
CA LEU A 22 -7.32 -24.70 2.72
C LEU A 22 -7.42 -26.15 2.21
N VAL A 23 -6.31 -26.71 1.71
CA VAL A 23 -6.25 -28.10 1.23
C VAL A 23 -6.50 -29.10 2.36
N ILE A 24 -5.93 -28.88 3.55
CA ILE A 24 -6.14 -29.73 4.72
C ILE A 24 -7.61 -29.73 5.15
N PHE A 25 -8.27 -28.56 5.12
CA PHE A 25 -9.65 -28.42 5.62
C PHE A 25 -10.72 -28.92 4.64
N LYS A 26 -10.53 -28.78 3.32
CA LYS A 26 -11.59 -29.01 2.33
C LYS A 26 -11.26 -30.00 1.22
N TRP A 27 -10.10 -30.66 1.26
CA TRP A 27 -9.54 -31.43 0.15
C TRP A 27 -9.36 -30.58 -1.13
N ILE A 28 -8.53 -31.03 -2.07
CA ILE A 28 -8.30 -30.28 -3.31
C ILE A 28 -9.57 -30.26 -4.17
N ASN A 29 -10.05 -29.05 -4.45
CA ASN A 29 -11.15 -28.80 -5.39
C ASN A 29 -10.83 -27.56 -6.23
N LEU A 30 -11.12 -27.63 -7.53
CA LEU A 30 -10.88 -26.55 -8.49
C LEU A 30 -11.61 -25.24 -8.11
N ASN A 31 -12.78 -25.34 -7.47
CA ASN A 31 -13.54 -24.18 -6.98
C ASN A 31 -12.80 -23.41 -5.86
N ILE A 32 -12.09 -24.13 -4.98
CA ILE A 32 -11.28 -23.55 -3.90
C ILE A 32 -10.11 -22.77 -4.52
N ILE A 33 -9.43 -23.39 -5.49
CA ILE A 33 -8.29 -22.79 -6.18
C ILE A 33 -8.74 -21.50 -6.89
N LEU A 34 -9.78 -21.59 -7.72
CA LEU A 34 -10.29 -20.44 -8.46
C LEU A 34 -10.71 -19.30 -7.54
N SER A 35 -11.46 -19.60 -6.48
CA SER A 35 -11.97 -18.59 -5.56
C SER A 35 -10.84 -17.91 -4.78
N TYR A 36 -9.86 -18.69 -4.33
CA TYR A 36 -8.69 -18.18 -3.62
C TYR A 36 -7.79 -17.31 -4.51
N GLU A 37 -7.38 -17.84 -5.66
CA GLU A 37 -6.47 -17.15 -6.60
C GLU A 37 -7.09 -15.86 -7.14
N PHE A 38 -8.38 -15.90 -7.49
CA PHE A 38 -9.07 -14.73 -8.00
C PHE A 38 -9.15 -13.62 -6.95
N ALA A 39 -9.50 -13.96 -5.70
CA ALA A 39 -9.56 -13.01 -4.60
C ALA A 39 -8.18 -12.42 -4.29
N PHE A 40 -7.15 -13.27 -4.21
CA PHE A 40 -5.78 -12.86 -3.96
C PHE A 40 -5.29 -11.91 -5.05
N PHE A 41 -5.49 -12.26 -6.32
CA PHE A 41 -5.11 -11.41 -7.46
C PHE A 41 -5.84 -10.07 -7.44
N SER A 42 -7.14 -10.07 -7.14
CA SER A 42 -7.94 -8.84 -7.07
C SER A 42 -7.44 -7.88 -5.99
N ILE A 43 -7.13 -8.40 -4.81
CA ILE A 43 -6.57 -7.61 -3.70
C ILE A 43 -5.15 -7.12 -4.02
N LEU A 44 -4.33 -7.96 -4.66
CA LEU A 44 -3.01 -7.56 -5.15
C LEU A 44 -3.12 -6.41 -6.17
N LEU A 45 -4.09 -6.47 -7.08
CA LEU A 45 -4.37 -5.42 -8.06
C LEU A 45 -4.80 -4.11 -7.38
N ILE A 46 -5.66 -4.19 -6.36
CA ILE A 46 -6.07 -3.02 -5.54
C ILE A 46 -4.84 -2.36 -4.91
N VAL A 47 -3.99 -3.14 -4.24
CA VAL A 47 -2.79 -2.63 -3.57
C VAL A 47 -1.80 -2.03 -4.58
N PHE A 48 -1.52 -2.74 -5.68
CA PHE A 48 -0.62 -2.27 -6.72
C PHE A 48 -1.07 -0.94 -7.34
N THR A 49 -2.35 -0.86 -7.63
CA THR A 49 -2.99 0.32 -8.21
C THR A 49 -2.94 1.50 -7.24
N SER A 50 -3.28 1.25 -5.98
CA SER A 50 -3.22 2.25 -4.92
C SER A 50 -1.81 2.82 -4.75
N TYR A 51 -0.81 1.94 -4.68
CA TYR A 51 0.60 2.33 -4.59
C TYR A 51 1.06 3.14 -5.80
N SER A 52 0.71 2.70 -7.01
CA SER A 52 1.10 3.39 -8.24
C SER A 52 0.52 4.79 -8.31
N ASN A 53 -0.74 4.97 -7.91
CA ASN A 53 -1.38 6.27 -7.86
C ASN A 53 -0.76 7.17 -6.79
N TYR A 54 -0.54 6.62 -5.59
CA TYR A 54 0.10 7.34 -4.49
C TYR A 54 1.51 7.82 -4.88
N LYS A 55 2.32 6.94 -5.48
CA LYS A 55 3.66 7.30 -5.96
C LYS A 55 3.62 8.45 -6.97
N LYS A 56 2.70 8.41 -7.95
CA LYS A 56 2.53 9.50 -8.92
C LYS A 56 2.16 10.82 -8.24
N PHE A 57 1.23 10.77 -7.27
CA PHE A 57 0.81 11.94 -6.51
C PHE A 57 1.97 12.57 -5.73
N ILE A 58 2.76 11.76 -5.00
CA ILE A 58 3.90 12.25 -4.23
C ILE A 58 4.96 12.86 -5.15
N LEU A 59 5.27 12.24 -6.29
CA LEU A 59 6.21 12.79 -7.27
C LEU A 59 5.72 14.12 -7.86
N ALA A 60 4.43 14.23 -8.15
CA ALA A 60 3.84 15.47 -8.64
C ALA A 60 3.90 16.59 -7.58
N GLN A 61 3.60 16.29 -6.32
CA GLN A 61 3.74 17.25 -5.22
C GLN A 61 5.20 17.67 -5.01
N ALA A 62 6.14 16.72 -5.00
CA ALA A 62 7.55 17.01 -4.85
C ALA A 62 8.07 17.94 -5.96
N LYS A 63 7.67 17.70 -7.21
CA LYS A 63 8.03 18.57 -8.36
C LYS A 63 7.46 19.98 -8.22
N ASN A 64 6.24 20.13 -7.68
CA ASN A 64 5.65 21.45 -7.45
C ASN A 64 6.39 22.20 -6.34
N HIS A 65 6.65 21.55 -5.21
CA HIS A 65 7.41 22.17 -4.11
C HIS A 65 8.86 22.50 -4.49
N GLN A 66 9.49 21.73 -5.40
CA GLN A 66 10.84 22.06 -5.90
C GLN A 66 10.86 23.35 -6.71
N LYS A 67 9.77 23.73 -7.38
CA LYS A 67 9.66 25.02 -8.08
C LYS A 67 9.55 26.20 -7.11
N ASP A 68 9.04 25.96 -5.90
CA ASP A 68 8.92 26.95 -4.84
C ASP A 68 10.24 27.12 -4.07
N PHE A 69 11.18 26.17 -4.19
CA PHE A 69 12.55 26.30 -3.68
C PHE A 69 13.37 27.21 -4.59
N ILE A 70 13.44 28.50 -4.25
CA ILE A 70 14.48 29.39 -4.75
C ILE A 70 15.80 28.94 -4.10
N TYR A 71 16.67 28.26 -4.85
CA TYR A 71 18.05 28.04 -4.40
C TYR A 71 18.73 29.42 -4.33
N PRO A 72 19.14 29.91 -3.14
CA PRO A 72 19.96 31.11 -3.10
C PRO A 72 21.23 30.81 -3.90
N SER A 73 21.58 31.69 -4.84
CA SER A 73 22.77 31.48 -5.66
C SER A 73 23.99 31.31 -4.74
N LEU A 74 24.82 30.31 -5.05
CA LEU A 74 25.97 29.89 -4.23
C LEU A 74 26.92 31.05 -3.86
N PHE A 75 26.89 32.14 -4.62
CA PHE A 75 27.64 33.38 -4.37
C PHE A 75 27.17 34.19 -3.14
N TYR A 76 25.96 33.96 -2.61
CA TYR A 76 25.43 34.65 -1.41
C TYR A 76 25.48 33.82 -0.13
N ILE A 77 26.12 32.65 -0.13
CA ILE A 77 26.40 31.92 1.12
C ILE A 77 27.59 32.62 1.81
N LYS A 78 27.33 33.82 2.34
CA LYS A 78 28.21 34.47 3.30
C LYS A 78 28.37 33.48 4.46
N LYS A 79 29.61 33.06 4.72
CA LYS A 79 30.05 32.14 5.77
C LYS A 79 29.10 32.23 6.96
N ILE A 80 28.21 31.24 7.09
CA ILE A 80 27.18 31.24 8.13
C ILE A 80 27.92 31.09 9.45
N GLU A 81 28.12 32.20 10.15
CA GLU A 81 28.54 32.16 11.55
C GLU A 81 27.51 31.31 12.29
N LYS A 82 27.99 30.28 13.00
CA LYS A 82 27.20 29.40 13.85
C LYS A 82 26.67 30.19 15.05
N LEU A 83 25.79 31.15 14.83
CA LEU A 83 24.90 31.64 15.85
C LEU A 83 23.78 30.59 15.94
N PRO A 84 23.52 30.01 17.13
CA PRO A 84 22.36 29.16 17.33
C PRO A 84 21.13 30.05 17.21
N ARG A 85 20.67 30.25 15.98
CA ARG A 85 19.39 30.87 15.72
C ARG A 85 18.39 29.92 16.36
N ILE A 86 17.80 30.34 17.47
CA ILE A 86 16.63 29.67 18.03
C ILE A 86 15.62 29.70 16.89
N VAL A 87 15.54 28.58 16.18
CA VAL A 87 14.49 28.36 15.20
C VAL A 87 13.26 28.29 16.06
N LYS A 88 12.53 29.41 16.15
CA LYS A 88 11.13 29.34 16.55
C LYS A 88 10.53 28.40 15.53
N PHE A 89 10.36 27.14 15.92
CA PHE A 89 9.48 26.23 15.24
C PHE A 89 8.15 26.98 15.22
N ILE A 90 7.84 27.55 14.05
CA ILE A 90 6.49 27.98 13.78
C ILE A 90 5.74 26.67 13.94
N SER A 91 4.98 26.55 15.03
CA SER A 91 3.96 25.54 15.13
C SER A 91 3.04 25.86 13.96
N ILE A 92 3.27 25.16 12.84
CA ILE A 92 2.25 25.02 11.82
C ILE A 92 1.07 24.57 12.65
N LYS A 93 0.07 25.44 12.78
CA LYS A 93 -1.19 25.00 13.34
C LYS A 93 -1.59 23.84 12.45
N ASP A 94 -1.45 22.63 12.97
CA ASP A 94 -2.17 21.45 12.52
C ASP A 94 -3.65 21.71 12.83
N ASP A 95 -4.19 22.81 12.29
CA ASP A 95 -5.61 23.01 12.21
C ASP A 95 -6.06 21.92 11.22
N LEU A 96 -6.39 20.75 11.78
CA LEU A 96 -7.02 19.60 11.13
C LEU A 96 -8.34 19.98 10.45
N SER A 97 -8.73 21.26 10.43
CA SER A 97 -9.79 21.81 9.61
C SER A 97 -9.37 21.80 8.13
N LEU A 98 -9.36 20.60 7.55
CA LEU A 98 -9.25 20.41 6.11
C LEU A 98 -10.32 21.24 5.40
N ASN A 99 -9.89 22.21 4.59
CA ASN A 99 -10.76 22.94 3.69
C ASN A 99 -11.53 21.95 2.79
N PHE A 100 -12.77 22.29 2.41
CA PHE A 100 -13.62 21.40 1.62
C PHE A 100 -12.97 20.99 0.28
N LYS A 101 -12.20 21.89 -0.32
CA LYS A 101 -11.40 21.63 -1.53
C LYS A 101 -10.32 20.57 -1.30
N ASP A 102 -9.65 20.61 -0.15
CA ASP A 102 -8.66 19.61 0.23
C ASP A 102 -9.32 18.28 0.58
N ARG A 103 -10.47 18.29 1.28
CA ARG A 103 -11.28 17.06 1.49
C ARG A 103 -11.68 16.41 0.18
N LEU A 104 -12.20 17.17 -0.79
CA LEU A 104 -12.56 16.65 -2.11
C LEU A 104 -11.34 16.17 -2.90
N ARG A 105 -10.20 16.85 -2.78
CA ARG A 105 -8.94 16.42 -3.39
C ARG A 105 -8.43 15.11 -2.78
N PHE A 106 -8.47 14.97 -1.45
CA PHE A 106 -8.14 13.72 -0.77
C PHE A 106 -9.15 12.62 -1.08
N PHE A 107 -10.43 12.94 -1.20
CA PHE A 107 -11.49 12.01 -1.61
C PHE A 107 -11.28 11.51 -3.05
N THR A 108 -10.98 12.39 -4.00
CA THR A 108 -10.67 12.01 -5.39
C THR A 108 -9.34 11.25 -5.52
N LEU A 109 -8.36 11.52 -4.65
CA LEU A 109 -7.15 10.69 -4.52
C LEU A 109 -7.42 9.32 -3.90
N PHE A 110 -8.34 9.26 -2.94
CA PHE A 110 -8.76 8.02 -2.29
C PHE A 110 -9.57 7.14 -3.25
N PHE A 111 -10.52 7.73 -3.96
CA PHE A 111 -11.34 7.17 -5.05
C PHE A 111 -10.74 7.41 -6.43
N ALA A 112 -9.41 7.40 -6.53
CA ALA A 112 -8.77 7.47 -7.85
C ALA A 112 -9.36 6.37 -8.73
N LEU A 113 -9.76 6.71 -9.96
CA LEU A 113 -10.53 5.87 -10.88
C LEU A 113 -10.02 4.41 -10.93
N PHE A 114 -8.70 4.24 -10.88
CA PHE A 114 -8.07 2.92 -10.88
C PHE A 114 -8.39 2.08 -9.62
N LYS A 115 -8.50 2.67 -8.42
CA LYS A 115 -8.94 1.93 -7.22
C LYS A 115 -10.39 1.49 -7.36
N LEU A 116 -11.27 2.34 -7.91
CA LEU A 116 -12.65 1.99 -8.20
C LEU A 116 -12.73 0.82 -9.20
N ILE A 117 -11.90 0.84 -10.24
CA ILE A 117 -11.78 -0.29 -11.19
C ILE A 117 -11.31 -1.55 -10.46
N ALA A 118 -10.31 -1.46 -9.58
CA ALA A 118 -9.78 -2.63 -8.86
C ALA A 118 -10.80 -3.22 -7.87
N TYR A 119 -11.57 -2.39 -7.15
CA TYR A 119 -12.71 -2.87 -6.36
C TYR A 119 -13.83 -3.43 -7.25
N GLY A 120 -14.05 -2.84 -8.42
CA GLY A 120 -14.95 -3.37 -9.44
C GLY A 120 -14.53 -4.77 -9.89
N VAL A 121 -13.23 -5.02 -10.11
CA VAL A 121 -12.70 -6.35 -10.45
C VAL A 121 -12.94 -7.34 -9.32
N LEU A 122 -12.72 -6.95 -8.06
CA LEU A 122 -13.00 -7.79 -6.90
C LEU A 122 -14.48 -8.22 -6.87
N VAL A 123 -15.40 -7.25 -6.90
CA VAL A 123 -16.85 -7.50 -6.84
C VAL A 123 -17.36 -8.25 -8.06
N ALA A 124 -16.93 -7.86 -9.26
CA ALA A 124 -17.29 -8.55 -10.51
C ALA A 124 -16.78 -9.99 -10.49
N GLY A 125 -15.59 -10.23 -9.96
CA GLY A 125 -15.03 -11.55 -9.73
C GLY A 125 -15.86 -12.43 -8.81
N PHE A 126 -16.26 -11.88 -7.67
CA PHE A 126 -17.14 -12.55 -6.73
C PHE A 126 -18.46 -12.95 -7.40
N LEU A 127 -19.11 -12.00 -8.10
CA LEU A 127 -20.37 -12.24 -8.82
C LEU A 127 -20.20 -13.25 -9.96
N PHE A 128 -19.09 -13.20 -10.69
CA PHE A 128 -18.79 -14.12 -11.78
C PHE A 128 -18.60 -15.55 -11.29
N LEU A 129 -17.84 -15.74 -10.20
CA LEU A 129 -17.67 -17.04 -9.56
C LEU A 129 -18.99 -17.55 -8.97
N HIS A 130 -19.78 -16.67 -8.37
CA HIS A 130 -21.08 -17.02 -7.81
C HIS A 130 -22.06 -17.49 -8.90
N ARG A 131 -22.13 -16.78 -10.03
CA ARG A 131 -23.00 -17.12 -11.15
C ARG A 131 -22.67 -18.49 -11.78
N GLN A 132 -21.44 -18.97 -11.64
CA GLN A 132 -21.04 -20.29 -12.15
C GLN A 132 -21.14 -21.41 -11.11
N ASP A 133 -21.65 -21.12 -9.90
CA ASP A 133 -21.66 -22.04 -8.76
C ASP A 133 -20.25 -22.56 -8.38
N LYS A 134 -19.21 -21.79 -8.70
CA LYS A 134 -17.80 -22.10 -8.42
C LYS A 134 -17.24 -21.34 -7.23
N LEU A 135 -18.04 -20.44 -6.64
CA LEU A 135 -17.62 -19.62 -5.52
C LEU A 135 -17.54 -20.46 -4.24
N ASP A 136 -16.32 -20.58 -3.72
CA ASP A 136 -16.09 -21.00 -2.34
C ASP A 136 -15.82 -19.76 -1.48
N ILE A 137 -16.78 -19.41 -0.62
CA ILE A 137 -16.74 -18.20 0.20
C ILE A 137 -15.53 -18.21 1.13
N LEU A 138 -15.21 -19.35 1.74
CA LEU A 138 -14.08 -19.46 2.68
C LEU A 138 -12.75 -19.25 1.94
N SER A 139 -12.57 -19.92 0.80
CA SER A 139 -11.38 -19.75 -0.03
C SER A 139 -11.23 -18.30 -0.51
N TYR A 140 -12.33 -17.65 -0.90
CA TYR A 140 -12.34 -16.26 -1.33
C TYR A 140 -11.90 -15.31 -0.20
N ILE A 141 -12.44 -15.48 1.00
CA ILE A 141 -12.05 -14.69 2.19
C ILE A 141 -10.58 -14.95 2.57
N CYS A 142 -10.13 -16.20 2.49
CA CYS A 142 -8.73 -16.56 2.71
C CYS A 142 -7.80 -15.88 1.70
N GLY A 143 -8.19 -15.79 0.43
CA GLY A 143 -7.42 -15.08 -0.61
C GLY A 143 -7.27 -13.59 -0.33
N ILE A 144 -8.33 -12.96 0.21
CA ILE A 144 -8.25 -11.55 0.67
C ILE A 144 -7.33 -11.43 1.88
N SER A 145 -7.49 -12.32 2.84
CA SER A 145 -6.81 -12.24 4.14
C SER A 145 -5.32 -12.55 4.04
N SER A 146 -4.90 -13.41 3.12
CA SER A 146 -3.50 -13.81 2.98
C SER A 146 -2.60 -12.62 2.64
N LEU A 147 -3.04 -11.68 1.79
CA LEU A 147 -2.28 -10.47 1.50
C LEU A 147 -2.17 -9.56 2.73
N LEU A 148 -3.26 -9.40 3.49
CA LEU A 148 -3.25 -8.57 4.71
C LEU A 148 -2.27 -9.12 5.75
N VAL A 149 -2.30 -10.43 5.97
CA VAL A 149 -1.35 -11.12 6.87
C VAL A 149 0.07 -10.97 6.34
N CYS A 150 0.30 -11.07 5.03
CA CYS A 150 1.60 -10.83 4.43
C CYS A 150 2.16 -9.45 4.71
N VAL A 151 1.37 -8.40 4.48
CA VAL A 151 1.79 -7.03 4.75
C VAL A 151 2.10 -6.84 6.24
N PHE A 152 1.27 -7.41 7.12
CA PHE A 152 1.48 -7.33 8.56
C PHE A 152 2.79 -8.00 9.01
N ILE A 153 3.05 -9.24 8.58
CA ILE A 153 4.28 -9.96 8.91
C ILE A 153 5.51 -9.24 8.36
N PHE A 154 5.42 -8.72 7.14
CA PHE A 154 6.50 -7.94 6.55
C PHE A 154 6.81 -6.66 7.34
N MET A 155 5.78 -5.96 7.82
CA MET A 155 5.96 -4.78 8.67
C MET A 155 6.71 -5.13 9.96
N LEU A 156 6.36 -6.25 10.60
CA LEU A 156 7.06 -6.75 11.79
C LEU A 156 8.51 -7.13 11.48
N TYR A 157 8.76 -7.76 10.32
CA TYR A 157 10.10 -8.10 9.87
C TYR A 157 10.98 -6.87 9.69
N ILE A 158 10.49 -5.83 9.00
CA ILE A 158 11.24 -4.57 8.83
C ILE A 158 11.56 -3.94 10.18
N ARG A 159 10.56 -3.80 11.06
CA ARG A 159 10.74 -3.19 12.39
C ARG A 159 11.85 -3.89 13.18
N ARG A 160 11.89 -5.23 13.13
CA ARG A 160 12.91 -6.01 13.81
C ARG A 160 14.29 -5.90 13.14
N TYR A 161 14.34 -5.84 11.82
CA TYR A 161 15.59 -5.66 11.06
C TYR A 161 16.22 -4.30 11.33
N GLU A 162 15.44 -3.21 11.29
CA GLU A 162 15.92 -1.86 11.59
C GLU A 162 16.39 -1.72 13.03
N SER A 163 15.68 -2.32 14.00
CA SER A 163 16.10 -2.34 15.41
C SER A 163 17.45 -3.04 15.63
N LYS A 164 17.78 -4.07 14.84
CA LYS A 164 19.07 -4.78 14.93
C LYS A 164 20.21 -4.05 14.26
N LYS A 165 19.94 -3.12 13.34
CA LYS A 165 20.97 -2.34 12.64
C LYS A 165 21.45 -1.15 13.47
N ASN A 166 20.64 -0.70 14.43
CA ASN A 166 20.93 0.45 15.29
C ASN A 166 21.60 0.05 16.63
N HIS A 167 21.97 -1.21 16.79
CA HIS A 167 22.80 -1.76 17.87
C HIS A 167 24.03 -2.43 17.25
#